data_AF-A0AAU8TUY3-F1
#
_entry.id   AF-A0AAU8TUY3-F1
#
_cell.length_a   1.000
_cell.length_b   1.000
_cell.length_c   1.000
_cell.angle_alpha   90.00
_cell.angle_beta   90.00
_cell.angle_gamma   90.00
#
_symmetry.space_group_name_H-M   'P 1'
#
loop_
_entity.id
_entity.type
_entity.pdbx_description
1 polymer ?
#
loop_
_entity_poly.entity_id
_entity_poly.type
_entity_poly.pdbx_seq_one_letter_code
_entity_poly.pdbx_strand_id
1 'polypeptide(L)'
;MPHSLLKPALPGIALRRWRLLHRVKQSHAAQLFNVTQSTISRWESGIQAMDPAAHQQLEQLLAARLDAAADQALARLVSESSQAMHLVCDLTHRLLACSPSRALQFTSPLTDLMGQSLWRFATQEIQLIEASLEHTGWRETQAPPALEFTTGSNDSSLVPIRPSLCRWTRMTLSDGSAARLVETL
;
A
#
# COMPACT_ATOMS: atom_id res chain seq x y z
N MET A 1 -2.62 20.42 -8.46
CA MET A 1 -2.55 20.24 -7.00
C MET A 1 -2.22 18.78 -6.73
N PRO A 2 -1.09 18.42 -6.11
CA PRO A 2 -0.88 17.03 -5.72
C PRO A 2 -1.90 16.71 -4.63
N HIS A 3 -2.92 15.91 -4.98
CA HIS A 3 -3.77 15.28 -3.97
C HIS A 3 -2.84 14.46 -3.07
N SER A 4 -2.80 14.79 -1.79
CA SER A 4 -2.19 13.93 -0.78
C SER A 4 -2.87 12.57 -0.89
N LEU A 5 -2.16 11.60 -1.47
CA LEU A 5 -2.66 10.25 -1.68
C LEU A 5 -2.63 9.56 -0.31
N LEU A 6 -3.75 9.69 0.40
CA LEU A 6 -4.10 9.02 1.65
C LEU A 6 -3.61 9.76 2.90
N LYS A 7 -4.51 9.85 3.89
CA LYS A 7 -4.13 9.95 5.30
C LYS A 7 -3.97 8.51 5.79
N PRO A 8 -2.75 7.94 5.86
CA PRO A 8 -2.53 6.78 6.69
C PRO A 8 -2.70 7.24 8.15
N ALA A 9 -3.81 6.88 8.77
CA ALA A 9 -3.76 6.59 10.20
C ALA A 9 -2.80 5.43 10.43
N LEU A 10 -1.81 5.44 11.31
CA LEU A 10 -1.21 6.49 12.13
C LEU A 10 0.28 6.52 11.75
N PRO A 11 0.81 7.61 11.15
CA PRO A 11 2.14 7.62 10.56
C PRO A 11 3.24 7.27 11.58
N GLY A 12 3.02 7.67 12.83
CA GLY A 12 3.90 7.36 13.95
C GLY A 12 4.02 5.87 14.28
N ILE A 13 2.92 5.11 14.19
CA ILE A 13 2.96 3.66 14.46
C ILE A 13 3.74 2.95 13.37
N ALA A 14 3.51 3.33 12.12
CA ALA A 14 4.21 2.77 10.97
C ALA A 14 5.71 3.09 11.02
N LEU A 15 6.07 4.34 11.35
CA LEU A 15 7.45 4.76 11.60
C LEU A 15 8.10 3.94 12.71
N ARG A 16 7.43 3.77 13.86
CA ARG A 16 7.94 2.98 14.98
C ARG A 16 8.21 1.54 14.58
N ARG A 17 7.30 0.91 13.83
CA ARG A 17 7.44 -0.49 13.37
C ARG A 17 8.64 -0.66 12.45
N TRP A 18 8.73 0.18 11.42
CA TRP A 18 9.86 0.19 10.52
C TRP A 18 11.16 0.36 11.31
N ARG A 19 11.19 1.34 12.21
CA ARG A 19 12.36 1.63 13.02
C ARG A 19 12.80 0.42 13.85
N LEU A 20 11.86 -0.26 14.52
CA LEU A 20 12.17 -1.44 15.33
C LEU A 20 12.66 -2.62 14.49
N LEU A 21 12.03 -2.88 13.35
CA LEU A 21 12.42 -3.96 12.45
C LEU A 21 13.83 -3.74 11.89
N HIS A 22 14.14 -2.52 11.45
CA HIS A 22 15.44 -2.13 10.90
C HIS A 22 16.48 -1.80 11.98
N ARG A 23 16.15 -2.00 13.26
CA ARG A 23 17.00 -1.71 14.43
C ARG A 23 17.52 -0.26 14.47
N VAL A 24 16.75 0.67 13.92
CA VAL A 24 17.07 2.09 13.89
C VAL A 24 16.76 2.72 15.25
N LYS A 25 17.65 3.57 15.77
CA LYS A 25 17.39 4.34 17.00
C LYS A 25 16.59 5.58 16.67
N GLN A 26 15.78 6.09 17.61
CA GLN A 26 15.01 7.33 17.40
C GLN A 26 15.92 8.51 17.04
N SER A 27 17.14 8.56 17.60
CA SER A 27 18.14 9.58 17.25
C SER A 27 18.59 9.53 15.79
N HIS A 28 18.69 8.33 15.21
CA HIS A 28 19.03 8.17 13.80
C HIS A 28 17.83 8.46 12.89
N ALA A 29 16.62 8.02 13.27
CA ALA A 29 15.40 8.43 12.57
C ALA A 29 15.25 9.95 12.55
N ALA A 30 15.58 10.63 13.65
CA ALA A 30 15.57 12.08 13.74
C ALA A 30 16.48 12.74 12.68
N GLN A 31 17.67 12.17 12.44
CA GLN A 31 18.56 12.63 11.37
C GLN A 31 17.95 12.42 9.98
N LEU A 32 17.31 11.25 9.74
CA LEU A 32 16.67 10.96 8.45
C LEU A 32 15.57 11.99 8.12
N PHE A 33 14.72 12.31 9.09
CA PHE A 33 13.62 13.26 8.92
C PHE A 33 14.03 14.72 9.15
N ASN A 34 15.30 15.00 9.44
CA ASN A 34 15.82 16.32 9.79
C ASN A 34 15.04 17.01 10.93
N VAL A 35 14.73 16.25 11.98
CA VAL A 35 14.03 16.72 13.19
C VAL A 35 14.79 16.32 14.45
N THR A 36 14.25 16.66 15.63
CA THR A 36 14.81 16.20 16.91
C THR A 36 14.32 14.81 17.29
N GLN A 37 15.07 14.10 18.13
CA GLN A 37 14.63 12.82 18.69
C GLN A 37 13.30 12.95 19.46
N SER A 38 13.07 14.08 20.14
CA SER A 38 11.81 14.33 20.86
C SER A 38 10.62 14.46 19.91
N THR A 39 10.81 15.00 18.71
CA THR A 39 9.77 15.04 17.66
C THR A 39 9.46 13.63 17.17
N ILE A 40 10.47 12.80 16.88
CA ILE A 40 10.25 11.37 16.55
C ILE A 40 9.47 10.67 17.66
N SER A 41 9.85 10.86 18.92
CA SER A 41 9.15 10.22 20.04
C SER A 41 7.69 10.65 20.14
N ARG A 42 7.37 11.93 19.88
CA ARG A 42 5.99 12.45 19.89
C ARG A 42 5.18 11.97 18.69
N TRP A 43 5.81 11.80 17.53
CA TRP A 43 5.17 11.17 16.37
C TRP A 43 4.82 9.73 16.67
N GLU A 44 5.78 8.93 17.14
CA GLU A 44 5.59 7.50 17.44
C GLU A 44 4.54 7.22 18.53
N SER A 45 4.33 8.16 19.45
CA SER A 45 3.29 8.07 20.48
C SER A 45 1.95 8.69 20.07
N GLY A 46 1.86 9.30 18.88
CA GLY A 46 0.66 9.98 18.41
C GLY A 46 0.37 11.32 19.12
N ILE A 47 1.29 11.84 19.93
CA ILE A 47 1.13 13.13 20.65
C ILE A 47 1.21 14.30 19.67
N GLN A 48 1.99 14.18 18.61
CA GLN A 48 2.17 15.22 17.59
C GLN A 48 1.93 14.64 16.20
N ALA A 49 1.14 15.35 15.38
CA ALA A 49 1.00 15.02 13.97
C ALA A 49 2.29 15.34 13.19
N MET A 50 2.61 14.53 12.19
CA MET A 50 3.70 14.83 11.27
C MET A 50 3.28 15.95 10.32
N ASP A 51 4.21 16.82 9.97
CA ASP A 51 3.99 17.78 8.89
C ASP A 51 3.95 17.08 7.52
N PRO A 52 3.40 17.72 6.47
CA PRO A 52 3.26 17.10 5.15
C PRO A 52 4.58 16.62 4.51
N ALA A 53 5.70 17.30 4.76
CA ALA A 53 6.98 16.92 4.17
C ALA A 53 7.53 15.64 4.83
N ALA A 54 7.49 15.58 6.16
CA ALA A 54 7.81 14.36 6.90
C ALA A 54 6.87 13.20 6.52
N HIS A 55 5.60 13.50 6.27
CA HIS A 55 4.62 12.52 5.82
C HIS A 55 5.00 11.90 4.47
N GLN A 56 5.31 12.73 3.48
CA GLN A 56 5.75 12.27 2.17
C GLN A 56 7.05 11.46 2.26
N GLN A 57 7.99 11.88 3.10
CA GLN A 57 9.23 11.14 3.30
C GLN A 57 8.98 9.76 3.93
N LEU A 58 8.07 9.68 4.91
CA LEU A 58 7.68 8.40 5.50
C LEU A 58 7.01 7.48 4.48
N GLU A 59 6.11 8.02 3.65
CA GLU A 59 5.48 7.25 2.57
C GLU A 59 6.51 6.65 1.61
N GLN A 60 7.55 7.41 1.24
CA GLN A 60 8.64 6.92 0.40
C GLN A 60 9.45 5.82 1.10
N LEU A 61 9.69 5.98 2.40
CA LEU A 61 10.43 5.01 3.22
C LEU A 61 9.68 3.69 3.39
N LEU A 62 8.34 3.76 3.49
CA LEU A 62 7.46 2.60 3.72
C LEU A 62 6.85 2.04 2.43
N ALA A 63 7.12 2.66 1.28
CA ALA A 63 6.61 2.19 0.00
C ALA A 63 7.18 0.79 -0.28
N ALA A 64 6.28 -0.19 -0.38
CA ALA A 64 6.65 -1.58 -0.59
C ALA A 64 7.46 -1.79 -1.87
N ARG A 65 8.51 -2.62 -1.73
CA ARG A 65 9.43 -3.01 -2.80
C ARG A 65 9.67 -4.51 -2.71
N LEU A 66 9.77 -5.17 -3.86
CA LEU A 66 9.95 -6.62 -3.95
C LEU A 66 11.43 -6.97 -4.10
N ASP A 67 12.25 -6.48 -3.16
CA ASP A 67 13.72 -6.54 -3.29
C ASP A 67 14.28 -7.87 -2.77
N ALA A 68 13.69 -8.48 -1.73
CA ALA A 68 14.17 -9.75 -1.16
C ALA A 68 13.73 -10.97 -1.98
N ALA A 69 14.47 -12.08 -1.86
CA ALA A 69 14.18 -13.31 -2.59
C ALA A 69 12.77 -13.89 -2.33
N ALA A 70 12.28 -13.77 -1.09
CA ALA A 70 10.92 -14.17 -0.75
C ALA A 70 9.86 -13.28 -1.41
N ASP A 71 10.10 -11.98 -1.48
CA ASP A 71 9.20 -11.02 -2.13
C ASP A 71 9.16 -11.25 -3.65
N GLN A 72 10.31 -11.58 -4.26
CA GLN A 72 10.39 -11.98 -5.66
C GLN A 72 9.67 -13.31 -5.92
N ALA A 73 9.71 -14.26 -4.98
CA ALA A 73 8.94 -15.50 -5.08
C ALA A 73 7.43 -15.22 -5.05
N LEU A 74 6.97 -14.34 -4.16
CA LEU A 74 5.59 -13.87 -4.14
C LEU A 74 5.21 -13.21 -5.48
N ALA A 75 6.08 -12.36 -6.02
CA ALA A 75 5.85 -11.70 -7.30
C ALA A 75 5.66 -12.72 -8.43
N ARG A 76 6.52 -13.74 -8.51
CA ARG A 76 6.39 -14.84 -9.49
C ARG A 76 5.07 -15.59 -9.33
N LEU A 77 4.69 -15.95 -8.10
CA LEU A 77 3.42 -16.64 -7.85
C LEU A 77 2.21 -15.83 -8.34
N VAL A 78 2.23 -14.51 -8.13
CA VAL A 78 1.17 -13.61 -8.65
C VAL A 78 1.22 -13.53 -10.18
N SER A 79 2.41 -13.36 -10.75
CA SER A 79 2.62 -13.21 -12.20
C SER A 79 2.39 -14.48 -13.01
N GLU A 80 2.41 -15.65 -12.39
CA GLU A 80 2.14 -16.94 -13.02
C GLU A 80 0.72 -17.45 -12.72
N SER A 81 -0.02 -16.77 -11.84
CA SER A 81 -1.38 -17.17 -11.46
C SER A 81 -2.35 -17.11 -12.64
N SER A 82 -3.20 -18.13 -12.78
CA SER A 82 -4.30 -18.12 -13.74
C SER A 82 -5.51 -17.29 -13.27
N GLN A 83 -5.57 -16.94 -11.98
CA GLN A 83 -6.64 -16.11 -11.42
C GLN A 83 -6.43 -14.63 -11.76
N ALA A 84 -7.50 -13.84 -11.82
CA ALA A 84 -7.43 -12.40 -12.03
C ALA A 84 -7.01 -11.70 -10.71
N MET A 85 -5.71 -11.50 -10.53
CA MET A 85 -5.13 -10.90 -9.34
C MET A 85 -3.94 -10.00 -9.64
N HIS A 86 -3.67 -9.08 -8.73
CA HIS A 86 -2.48 -8.25 -8.78
C HIS A 86 -2.04 -7.86 -7.36
N LEU A 87 -0.77 -7.56 -7.22
CA LEU A 87 -0.15 -7.12 -5.97
C LEU A 87 0.15 -5.63 -6.07
N VAL A 88 -0.29 -4.86 -5.08
CA VAL A 88 0.01 -3.42 -4.97
C VAL A 88 0.71 -3.09 -3.66
N CYS A 89 1.42 -1.96 -3.61
CA CYS A 89 1.84 -1.38 -2.36
C CYS A 89 0.60 -0.90 -1.57
N ASP A 90 0.45 -1.32 -0.31
CA ASP A 90 -0.74 -1.01 0.50
C ASP A 90 -0.89 0.49 0.82
N LEU A 91 0.22 1.23 0.79
CA LEU A 91 0.24 2.69 1.01
C LEU A 91 0.08 3.45 -0.31
N THR A 92 0.93 3.19 -1.30
CA THR A 92 0.98 4.03 -2.51
C THR A 92 0.08 3.54 -3.64
N HIS A 93 -0.50 2.35 -3.50
CA HIS A 93 -1.26 1.64 -4.54
C HIS A 93 -0.47 1.41 -5.84
N ARG A 94 0.87 1.48 -5.76
CA ARG A 94 1.75 1.18 -6.87
C ARG A 94 1.66 -0.29 -7.23
N LEU A 95 1.49 -0.61 -8.51
CA LEU A 95 1.48 -1.98 -9.00
C LEU A 95 2.86 -2.64 -8.83
N LEU A 96 2.91 -3.76 -8.11
CA LEU A 96 4.14 -4.50 -7.79
C LEU A 96 4.25 -5.81 -8.57
N ALA A 97 3.14 -6.50 -8.81
CA ALA A 97 3.05 -7.67 -9.68
C ALA A 97 1.61 -7.80 -10.21
N CYS A 98 1.43 -8.48 -11.34
CA CYS A 98 0.11 -8.66 -11.96
C CYS A 98 0.05 -10.01 -12.66
N SER A 99 -1.09 -10.70 -12.54
CA SER A 99 -1.33 -11.95 -13.27
C SER A 99 -1.69 -11.70 -14.73
N PRO A 100 -1.47 -12.67 -15.65
CA PRO A 100 -1.84 -12.50 -17.06
C PRO A 100 -3.34 -12.28 -17.24
N SER A 101 -4.17 -13.02 -16.50
CA SER A 101 -5.63 -12.88 -16.53
C SER A 101 -6.11 -11.50 -16.10
N ARG A 102 -5.42 -10.86 -15.13
CA ARG A 102 -5.72 -9.48 -14.75
C ARG A 102 -5.20 -8.48 -15.77
N ALA A 103 -3.98 -8.69 -16.28
CA ALA A 103 -3.39 -7.81 -17.29
C ALA A 103 -4.23 -7.71 -18.56
N LEU A 104 -4.87 -8.82 -19.00
CA LEU A 104 -5.80 -8.83 -20.15
C LEU A 104 -7.05 -7.96 -19.96
N GLN A 105 -7.39 -7.60 -18.72
CA GLN A 105 -8.50 -6.69 -18.43
C GLN A 105 -8.09 -5.23 -18.57
N PHE A 106 -6.78 -4.93 -18.59
CA PHE A 106 -6.27 -3.59 -18.81
C PHE A 106 -6.22 -3.30 -20.31
N THR A 107 -6.55 -2.07 -20.68
CA THR A 107 -6.36 -1.59 -22.06
C THR A 107 -4.93 -1.09 -22.27
N SER A 108 -4.30 -0.55 -21.22
CA SER A 108 -2.91 -0.11 -21.25
C SER A 108 -1.96 -1.31 -21.16
N PRO A 109 -0.80 -1.28 -21.84
CA PRO A 109 0.26 -2.26 -21.64
C PRO A 109 0.65 -2.37 -20.16
N LEU A 110 0.82 -3.59 -19.66
CA LEU A 110 1.19 -3.84 -18.27
C LEU A 110 2.50 -3.13 -17.89
N THR A 111 3.47 -3.08 -18.82
CA THR A 111 4.75 -2.39 -18.64
C THR A 111 4.60 -0.92 -18.26
N ASP A 112 3.57 -0.26 -18.77
CA ASP A 112 3.32 1.16 -18.53
C ASP A 112 2.64 1.39 -17.17
N LEU A 113 1.99 0.35 -16.63
CA LEU A 113 1.32 0.36 -15.34
C LEU A 113 2.22 -0.13 -14.20
N MET A 114 3.25 -0.93 -14.50
CA MET A 114 4.18 -1.45 -13.50
C MET A 114 4.85 -0.30 -12.72
N GLY A 115 4.78 -0.37 -11.39
CA GLY A 115 5.30 0.65 -10.50
C GLY A 115 4.49 1.95 -10.46
N GLN A 116 3.43 2.10 -11.25
CA GLN A 116 2.52 3.24 -11.22
C GLN A 116 1.41 3.03 -10.19
N SER A 117 0.97 4.11 -9.56
CA SER A 117 -0.20 4.06 -8.68
C SER A 117 -1.46 3.83 -9.51
N LEU A 118 -2.22 2.80 -9.11
CA LEU A 118 -3.54 2.51 -9.70
C LEU A 118 -4.67 3.28 -9.02
N TRP A 119 -4.39 4.05 -7.96
CA TRP A 119 -5.40 4.75 -7.16
C TRP A 119 -6.31 5.67 -7.99
N ARG A 120 -5.76 6.33 -9.02
CA ARG A 120 -6.54 7.19 -9.94
C ARG A 120 -7.68 6.47 -10.68
N PHE A 121 -7.68 5.14 -10.69
CA PHE A 121 -8.72 4.33 -11.32
C PHE A 121 -9.72 3.75 -10.32
N ALA A 122 -9.56 4.00 -9.02
CA ALA A 122 -10.42 3.46 -7.96
C ALA A 122 -11.88 3.93 -8.12
N THR A 123 -12.82 2.98 -8.08
CA THR A 123 -14.26 3.28 -8.02
C THR A 123 -14.62 3.91 -6.68
N GLN A 124 -15.82 4.46 -6.57
CA GLN A 124 -16.31 5.04 -5.31
C GLN A 124 -16.35 3.98 -4.19
N GLU A 125 -16.74 2.74 -4.49
CA GLU A 125 -16.76 1.65 -3.50
C GLU A 125 -15.35 1.34 -2.99
N ILE A 126 -14.35 1.28 -3.88
CA ILE A 126 -12.95 1.10 -3.49
C ILE A 126 -12.51 2.24 -2.57
N GLN A 127 -12.84 3.49 -2.90
CA GLN A 127 -12.47 4.65 -2.08
C GLN A 127 -13.13 4.62 -0.70
N LEU A 128 -14.39 4.20 -0.61
CA LEU A 128 -15.12 4.07 0.65
C LEU A 128 -14.52 2.97 1.54
N ILE A 129 -14.23 1.80 0.97
CA ILE A 129 -13.58 0.71 1.71
C ILE A 129 -12.19 1.15 2.17
N GLU A 130 -11.39 1.80 1.31
CA GLU A 130 -10.07 2.31 1.69
C GLU A 130 -10.13 3.28 2.87
N ALA A 131 -11.08 4.22 2.86
CA ALA A 131 -11.29 5.16 3.97
C ALA A 131 -11.71 4.45 5.26
N SER A 132 -12.45 3.35 5.16
CA SER A 132 -12.84 2.55 6.33
C SER A 132 -11.66 1.83 7.01
N LEU A 133 -10.56 1.57 6.28
CA LEU A 133 -9.41 0.81 6.81
C LEU A 133 -8.76 1.48 8.03
N GLU A 134 -8.82 2.81 8.10
CA GLU A 134 -8.35 3.62 9.24
C GLU A 134 -9.07 3.26 10.55
N HIS A 135 -10.32 2.82 10.49
CA HIS A 135 -11.16 2.59 11.66
C HIS A 135 -11.27 1.10 12.03
N THR A 136 -10.73 0.20 11.20
CA THR A 136 -10.89 -1.26 11.38
C THR A 136 -9.66 -1.95 11.97
N GLY A 137 -8.56 -1.22 12.20
CA GLY A 137 -7.31 -1.84 12.67
C GLY A 137 -6.56 -2.62 11.58
N TRP A 138 -6.96 -2.46 10.30
CA TRP A 138 -6.44 -3.23 9.17
C TRP A 138 -4.93 -3.05 8.99
N ARG A 139 -4.44 -1.82 9.12
CA ARG A 139 -3.02 -1.50 8.90
C ARG A 139 -2.18 -1.75 10.14
N GLU A 140 -2.81 -1.74 11.29
CA GLU A 140 -2.25 -2.00 12.60
C GLU A 140 -2.04 -3.50 12.81
N THR A 141 -2.87 -4.35 12.24
CA THR A 141 -2.74 -5.80 12.43
C THR A 141 -1.72 -6.38 11.46
N GLN A 142 -0.85 -7.30 11.92
CA GLN A 142 0.20 -7.90 11.08
C GLN A 142 -0.38 -8.74 9.93
N ALA A 143 -1.45 -9.48 10.23
CA ALA A 143 -2.20 -10.31 9.29
C ALA A 143 -3.70 -10.18 9.61
N PRO A 144 -4.37 -9.09 9.22
CA PRO A 144 -5.81 -8.96 9.39
C PRO A 144 -6.54 -10.03 8.54
N PRO A 145 -7.81 -10.37 8.86
CA PRO A 145 -8.67 -11.21 8.00
C PRO A 145 -8.72 -10.68 6.56
N ALA A 146 -9.15 -11.42 5.55
CA ALA A 146 -9.35 -10.81 4.23
C ALA A 146 -10.60 -9.90 4.23
N LEU A 147 -10.62 -8.85 3.38
CA LEU A 147 -11.83 -8.05 3.12
C LEU A 147 -12.42 -8.42 1.78
N GLU A 148 -13.72 -8.69 1.77
CA GLU A 148 -14.48 -8.94 0.55
C GLU A 148 -15.58 -7.90 0.39
N PHE A 149 -15.69 -7.34 -0.80
CA PHE A 149 -16.68 -6.31 -1.12
C PHE A 149 -16.94 -6.24 -2.62
N THR A 150 -18.11 -5.72 -2.99
CA THR A 150 -18.46 -5.51 -4.40
C THR A 150 -17.89 -4.18 -4.89
N THR A 151 -17.29 -4.20 -6.08
CA THR A 151 -16.84 -2.99 -6.79
C THR A 151 -17.89 -2.57 -7.82
N GLY A 152 -18.01 -1.27 -8.08
CA GLY A 152 -18.79 -0.73 -9.19
C GLY A 152 -18.00 -0.70 -10.49
N SER A 153 -18.39 0.19 -11.42
CA SER A 153 -17.60 0.48 -12.62
C SER A 153 -16.85 1.81 -12.51
N ASN A 154 -15.77 1.96 -13.26
CA ASN A 154 -15.19 3.26 -13.56
C ASN A 154 -15.35 3.61 -15.05
N ASP A 155 -15.13 4.87 -15.40
CA ASP A 155 -15.14 5.34 -16.79
C ASP A 155 -13.74 5.37 -17.42
N SER A 156 -12.79 4.60 -16.85
CA SER A 156 -11.41 4.61 -17.33
C SER A 156 -11.24 3.76 -18.57
N SER A 157 -10.71 4.37 -19.64
CA SER A 157 -10.30 3.63 -20.84
C SER A 157 -8.98 2.88 -20.67
N LEU A 158 -8.16 3.20 -19.65
CA LEU A 158 -6.83 2.61 -19.46
C LEU A 158 -6.86 1.37 -18.57
N VAL A 159 -7.53 1.49 -17.43
CA VAL A 159 -7.69 0.43 -16.43
C VAL A 159 -9.18 0.35 -16.08
N PRO A 160 -9.99 -0.28 -16.96
CA PRO A 160 -11.41 -0.39 -16.73
C PRO A 160 -11.67 -1.29 -15.51
N ILE A 161 -12.51 -0.82 -14.60
CA ILE A 161 -13.06 -1.64 -13.51
C ILE A 161 -14.51 -1.93 -13.86
N ARG A 162 -14.88 -3.21 -13.81
CA ARG A 162 -16.24 -3.70 -14.03
C ARG A 162 -16.81 -4.17 -12.70
N PRO A 163 -18.15 -4.18 -12.53
CA PRO A 163 -18.74 -4.66 -11.29
C PRO A 163 -18.35 -6.12 -11.04
N SER A 164 -17.71 -6.36 -9.90
CA SER A 164 -17.26 -7.70 -9.49
C SER A 164 -17.13 -7.80 -7.98
N LEU A 165 -17.10 -9.03 -7.46
CA LEU A 165 -16.64 -9.28 -6.09
C LEU A 165 -15.12 -9.14 -6.05
N CYS A 166 -14.61 -8.40 -5.07
CA CYS A 166 -13.20 -8.12 -4.87
C CYS A 166 -12.78 -8.61 -3.49
N ARG A 167 -11.61 -9.25 -3.41
CA ARG A 167 -10.96 -9.63 -2.15
C ARG A 167 -9.62 -8.91 -1.99
N TRP A 168 -9.42 -8.31 -0.82
CA TRP A 168 -8.17 -7.71 -0.41
C TRP A 168 -7.53 -8.52 0.71
N THR A 169 -6.29 -8.94 0.48
CA THR A 169 -5.47 -9.64 1.47
C THR A 169 -4.20 -8.82 1.72
N ARG A 170 -3.98 -8.40 2.97
CA ARG A 170 -2.77 -7.67 3.36
C ARG A 170 -1.61 -8.65 3.61
N MET A 171 -0.45 -8.35 3.05
CA MET A 171 0.77 -9.15 3.17
C MET A 171 1.91 -8.27 3.68
N THR A 172 2.67 -8.78 4.65
CA THR A 172 3.89 -8.11 5.12
C THR A 172 5.08 -8.66 4.35
N LEU A 173 5.84 -7.78 3.70
CA LEU A 173 7.04 -8.14 2.95
C LEU A 173 8.25 -8.32 3.88
N SER A 174 9.35 -8.81 3.33
CA SER A 174 10.58 -9.13 4.06
C SER A 174 11.18 -7.92 4.80
N ASP A 175 11.00 -6.71 4.27
CA ASP A 175 11.45 -5.44 4.86
C ASP A 175 10.43 -4.81 5.83
N GLY A 176 9.33 -5.50 6.10
CA GLY A 176 8.23 -5.06 6.97
C GLY A 176 7.24 -4.11 6.32
N SER A 177 7.47 -3.71 5.07
CA SER A 177 6.49 -2.93 4.30
C SER A 177 5.25 -3.79 3.99
N ALA A 178 4.16 -3.13 3.66
CA ALA A 178 2.89 -3.79 3.40
C ALA A 178 2.56 -3.79 1.91
N ALA A 179 2.31 -4.98 1.37
CA ALA A 179 1.68 -5.18 0.09
C ALA A 179 0.23 -5.62 0.28
N ARG A 180 -0.60 -5.41 -0.74
CA ARG A 180 -1.98 -5.84 -0.79
C ARG A 180 -2.19 -6.67 -2.03
N LEU A 181 -2.62 -7.91 -1.85
CA LEU A 181 -3.11 -8.75 -2.93
C LEU A 181 -4.57 -8.40 -3.20
N VAL A 182 -4.87 -8.10 -4.44
CA VAL A 182 -6.20 -7.73 -4.91
C VAL A 182 -6.67 -8.75 -5.92
N GLU A 183 -7.78 -9.40 -5.60
CA GLU A 183 -8.33 -10.53 -6.35
C GLU A 183 -9.74 -10.18 -6.83
N THR A 184 -10.05 -10.52 -8.09
CA THR A 184 -11.42 -10.57 -8.56
C THR A 184 -11.92 -12.01 -8.41
N LEU A 185 -13.02 -12.18 -7.68
CA LEU A 185 -13.66 -13.47 -7.38
C LEU A 185 -14.77 -13.80 -8.39
#